data_AF-A0A524NGN0-F1
#
_entry.id   AF-A0A524NGN0-F1
#
_cell.length_a   1.000
_cell.length_b   1.000
_cell.length_c   1.000
_cell.angle_alpha   90.00
_cell.angle_beta   90.00
_cell.angle_gamma   90.00
#
_symmetry.space_group_name_H-M   'P 1'
#
loop_
_entity.id
_entity.type
_entity.pdbx_description
1 polymer ?
#
loop_
_entity_poly.entity_id
_entity_poly.type
_entity_poly.pdbx_seq_one_letter_code
_entity_poly.pdbx_strand_id
1 'polypeptide(L)'
;MKQIRIQNILTLAIVAVFAFHSCEENENETKISSYNSTKSHNAGQNCMSCHTSGGSGEGWFTVAGTIYDSTKAVTYPNATVGLYTGPQGTGSLIMEIEVDGHGNFYTAESINFGNGLYSLVEGSLVTKHMNSKLSTGQCNSCHGASTDRIWVK
;
A
#
# COMPACT_ATOMS: atom_id res chain seq x y z
N MET A 1 11.58 58.85 51.00
CA MET A 1 12.78 58.42 50.26
C MET A 1 12.68 56.94 49.96
N LYS A 2 12.83 56.61 48.67
CA LYS A 2 12.99 55.30 47.99
C LYS A 2 12.32 54.04 48.56
N GLN A 3 11.23 53.69 47.89
CA GLN A 3 10.74 52.33 47.66
C GLN A 3 11.81 51.46 46.99
N ILE A 4 12.02 50.23 47.47
CA ILE A 4 12.66 49.16 46.71
C ILE A 4 11.61 48.05 46.58
N ARG A 5 10.96 47.99 45.42
CA ARG A 5 10.06 46.91 45.03
C ARG A 5 10.92 45.76 44.54
N ILE A 6 10.86 44.63 45.23
CA ILE A 6 11.48 43.37 44.79
C ILE A 6 10.56 42.82 43.70
N GLN A 7 10.83 43.22 42.47
CA GLN A 7 10.12 42.76 41.29
C GLN A 7 11.18 42.37 40.26
N ASN A 8 11.08 41.13 39.81
CA ASN A 8 11.85 40.51 38.72
C ASN A 8 13.31 40.19 39.05
N ILE A 9 13.59 38.90 39.22
CA ILE A 9 14.63 38.13 38.50
C ILE A 9 14.41 36.67 38.92
N LEU A 10 13.64 35.93 38.14
CA LEU A 10 13.98 34.53 37.84
C LEU A 10 13.33 34.16 36.51
N THR A 11 14.02 34.62 35.47
CA THR A 11 14.11 34.06 34.14
C THR A 11 13.57 32.64 34.01
N LEU A 12 12.35 32.54 33.49
CA LEU A 12 12.03 31.81 32.25
C LEU A 12 12.94 30.60 31.95
N ALA A 13 12.81 29.52 32.72
CA ALA A 13 13.23 28.20 32.25
C ALA A 13 12.13 27.61 31.35
N ILE A 14 11.86 28.28 30.22
CA ILE A 14 11.32 27.58 29.05
C ILE A 14 12.50 26.73 28.57
N VAL A 15 12.69 25.58 29.22
CA VAL A 15 13.48 24.51 28.65
C VAL A 15 12.68 24.10 27.43
N ALA A 16 13.13 24.64 26.30
CA ALA A 16 12.85 24.14 24.98
C ALA A 16 13.15 22.64 25.00
N VAL A 17 12.12 21.86 25.31
CA VAL A 17 11.99 20.50 24.80
C VAL A 17 11.82 20.71 23.30
N PHE A 18 12.95 20.95 22.64
CA PHE A 18 13.07 20.86 21.21
C PHE A 18 12.50 19.50 20.88
N ALA A 19 11.35 19.54 20.23
CA ALA A 19 10.73 18.41 19.60
C ALA A 19 11.84 17.69 18.82
N PHE A 20 12.24 16.53 19.35
CA PHE A 20 12.80 15.47 18.52
C PHE A 20 11.70 15.13 17.53
N HIS A 21 11.59 15.92 16.46
CA HIS A 21 11.00 15.45 15.23
C HIS A 21 11.90 14.27 14.85
N SER A 22 11.43 13.07 15.17
CA SER A 22 11.92 11.84 14.55
C SER A 22 11.62 12.00 13.06
N CYS A 23 12.51 12.68 12.34
CA CYS A 23 12.58 12.54 10.90
C CYS A 23 13.06 11.10 10.67
N GLU A 24 12.13 10.17 10.50
CA GLU A 24 12.43 9.07 9.59
C GLU A 24 12.70 9.72 8.24
N GLU A 25 13.88 9.49 7.69
CA GLU A 25 14.20 9.97 6.36
C GLU A 25 13.14 9.43 5.39
N ASN A 26 12.72 10.25 4.42
CA ASN A 26 11.75 9.88 3.38
C ASN A 26 12.39 8.88 2.38
N GLU A 27 12.93 7.79 2.90
CA GLU A 27 13.46 6.71 2.09
C GLU A 27 12.31 5.83 1.62
N ASN A 28 12.35 5.44 0.34
CA ASN A 28 11.41 4.45 -0.19
C ASN A 28 11.78 3.08 0.39
N GLU A 29 11.20 2.76 1.55
CA GLU A 29 11.39 1.46 2.17
C GLU A 29 10.86 0.34 1.28
N THR A 30 11.66 -0.71 1.10
CA THR A 30 11.20 -1.93 0.44
C THR A 30 10.16 -2.61 1.32
N LYS A 31 8.88 -2.50 0.94
CA LYS A 31 7.77 -3.23 1.57
C LYS A 31 7.05 -4.07 0.53
N ILE A 32 6.87 -5.34 0.84
CA ILE A 32 6.14 -6.30 0.03
C ILE A 32 5.18 -7.03 0.95
N SER A 33 3.95 -7.25 0.51
CA SER A 33 2.98 -8.05 1.25
C SER A 33 3.42 -9.51 1.29
N SER A 34 3.08 -10.18 2.39
CA SER A 34 3.39 -11.59 2.59
C SER A 34 2.20 -12.30 3.22
N TYR A 35 2.08 -13.61 3.00
CA TYR A 35 1.02 -14.42 3.56
C TYR A 35 0.91 -14.26 5.07
N ASN A 36 -0.33 -14.27 5.55
CA ASN A 36 -0.70 -14.14 6.97
C ASN A 36 -0.20 -12.86 7.68
N SER A 37 0.51 -11.95 7.00
CA SER A 37 0.87 -10.66 7.57
C SER A 37 -0.38 -9.84 7.87
N THR A 38 -0.40 -9.14 8.99
CA THR A 38 -1.51 -8.25 9.40
C THR A 38 -1.05 -6.81 9.54
N LYS A 39 0.01 -6.42 8.81
CA LYS A 39 0.57 -5.06 8.87
C LYS A 39 -0.24 -4.06 8.04
N SER A 40 -0.92 -4.50 6.99
CA SER A 40 -1.72 -3.62 6.14
C SER A 40 -3.04 -3.22 6.81
N HIS A 41 -3.75 -2.30 6.18
CA HIS A 41 -5.00 -1.75 6.68
C HIS A 41 -5.87 -1.25 5.51
N ASN A 42 -7.05 -0.73 5.82
CA ASN A 42 -7.93 -0.04 4.86
C ASN A 42 -8.28 -0.85 3.59
N ALA A 43 -8.54 -2.15 3.75
CA ALA A 43 -8.90 -3.02 2.65
C ALA A 43 -10.04 -2.44 1.79
N GLY A 44 -9.83 -2.40 0.47
CA GLY A 44 -10.73 -1.85 -0.53
C GLY A 44 -10.46 -0.38 -0.91
N GLN A 45 -9.63 0.34 -0.15
CA GLN A 45 -9.20 1.69 -0.53
C GLN A 45 -8.03 1.63 -1.52
N ASN A 46 -7.84 2.68 -2.34
CA ASN A 46 -6.65 2.79 -3.19
C ASN A 46 -5.41 3.10 -2.34
N CYS A 47 -4.58 2.10 -2.04
CA CYS A 47 -3.42 2.24 -1.16
C CYS A 47 -2.47 3.38 -1.59
N MET A 48 -2.32 3.57 -2.91
CA MET A 48 -1.45 4.59 -3.50
C MET A 48 -2.00 6.03 -3.37
N SER A 49 -3.16 6.24 -2.74
CA SER A 49 -3.58 7.58 -2.30
C SER A 49 -2.70 8.12 -1.17
N CYS A 50 -2.08 7.23 -0.39
CA CYS A 50 -1.21 7.58 0.73
C CYS A 50 0.22 7.06 0.54
N HIS A 51 0.38 5.87 -0.03
CA HIS A 51 1.68 5.21 -0.26
C HIS A 51 2.32 5.66 -1.58
N THR A 52 2.63 6.95 -1.68
CA THR A 52 3.28 7.61 -2.81
C THR A 52 4.38 8.53 -2.31
N SER A 53 5.25 9.01 -3.20
CA SER A 53 6.29 9.98 -2.85
C SER A 53 5.69 11.25 -2.26
N GLY A 54 6.08 11.59 -1.03
CA GLY A 54 5.55 12.71 -0.27
C GLY A 54 4.14 12.47 0.33
N GLY A 55 3.60 11.27 0.20
CA GLY A 55 2.38 10.84 0.88
C GLY A 55 2.63 10.46 2.34
N SER A 56 1.55 10.23 3.10
CA SER A 56 1.63 9.92 4.53
C SER A 56 1.88 8.45 4.85
N GLY A 57 1.90 7.56 3.84
CA GLY A 57 2.12 6.12 4.02
C GLY A 57 3.58 5.74 3.86
N GLU A 58 4.08 4.84 4.70
CA GLU A 58 5.44 4.30 4.61
C GLU A 58 5.61 3.41 3.37
N GLY A 59 6.71 3.59 2.64
CA GLY A 59 6.97 2.87 1.38
C GLY A 59 6.09 3.38 0.22
N TRP A 60 6.66 3.45 -0.97
CA TRP A 60 5.96 3.93 -2.17
C TRP A 60 5.54 2.74 -3.02
N PHE A 61 4.26 2.40 -2.94
CA PHE A 61 3.77 1.22 -3.64
C PHE A 61 3.73 1.46 -5.14
N THR A 62 4.16 0.46 -5.90
CA THR A 62 4.08 0.46 -7.37
C THR A 62 2.91 -0.39 -7.85
N VAL A 63 2.53 -1.40 -7.06
CA VAL A 63 1.35 -2.24 -7.22
C VAL A 63 0.70 -2.43 -5.88
N ALA A 64 -0.61 -2.24 -5.79
CA ALA A 64 -1.38 -2.54 -4.60
C ALA A 64 -2.86 -2.78 -4.89
N GLY A 65 -3.47 -3.64 -4.09
CA GLY A 65 -4.91 -3.71 -3.99
C GLY A 65 -5.45 -4.71 -2.97
N THR A 66 -6.73 -5.05 -3.13
CA THR A 66 -7.47 -5.93 -2.20
C THR A 66 -8.21 -7.02 -2.96
N ILE A 67 -8.13 -8.24 -2.43
CA ILE A 67 -8.81 -9.44 -2.93
C ILE A 67 -9.97 -9.80 -1.98
N TYR A 68 -11.09 -10.22 -2.58
CA TYR A 68 -12.29 -10.64 -1.89
C TYR A 68 -12.67 -12.09 -2.23
N ASP A 69 -13.63 -12.66 -1.49
CA ASP A 69 -14.28 -13.91 -1.87
C ASP A 69 -15.36 -13.69 -2.96
N SER A 70 -15.99 -14.75 -3.45
CA SER A 70 -17.09 -14.67 -4.44
C SER A 70 -18.28 -13.81 -4.02
N THR A 71 -18.50 -13.62 -2.71
CA THR A 71 -19.55 -12.70 -2.23
C THR A 71 -19.17 -11.23 -2.45
N LYS A 72 -17.86 -10.96 -2.64
CA LYS A 72 -17.26 -9.64 -2.79
C LYS A 72 -17.42 -8.75 -1.55
N ALA A 73 -17.93 -9.30 -0.44
CA ALA A 73 -18.17 -8.59 0.81
C ALA A 73 -17.06 -8.83 1.84
N VAL A 74 -16.45 -10.01 1.82
CA VAL A 74 -15.40 -10.42 2.75
C VAL A 74 -14.07 -10.49 2.01
N THR A 75 -13.01 -9.94 2.60
CA THR A 75 -11.67 -10.03 2.03
C THR A 75 -11.17 -11.46 2.07
N TYR A 76 -10.31 -11.83 1.11
CA TYR A 76 -9.82 -13.17 0.96
C TYR A 76 -8.28 -13.20 1.04
N PRO A 77 -7.73 -13.61 2.20
CA PRO A 77 -6.29 -13.72 2.39
C PRO A 77 -5.72 -14.96 1.70
N ASN A 78 -4.39 -15.05 1.62
CA ASN A 78 -3.66 -16.24 1.15
C ASN A 78 -3.95 -16.63 -0.31
N ALA A 79 -4.28 -15.63 -1.14
CA ALA A 79 -4.24 -15.70 -2.60
C ALA A 79 -2.91 -15.16 -3.13
N THR A 80 -2.62 -15.37 -4.40
CA THR A 80 -1.40 -14.89 -5.07
C THR A 80 -1.76 -13.99 -6.24
N VAL A 81 -1.06 -12.88 -6.41
CA VAL A 81 -1.21 -11.99 -7.57
C VAL A 81 0.05 -12.05 -8.42
N GLY A 82 -0.10 -12.42 -9.68
CA GLY A 82 0.99 -12.44 -10.65
C GLY A 82 0.86 -11.33 -11.69
N LEU A 83 1.98 -10.72 -12.07
CA LEU A 83 2.09 -9.79 -13.20
C LEU A 83 2.89 -10.44 -14.33
N TYR A 84 2.30 -10.48 -15.51
CA TYR A 84 2.83 -11.17 -16.68
C TYR A 84 2.96 -10.24 -17.88
N THR A 85 3.89 -10.56 -18.79
CA THR A 85 4.02 -9.82 -20.05
C THR A 85 2.95 -10.18 -21.08
N GLY A 86 2.27 -11.32 -20.92
CA GLY A 86 1.23 -11.81 -21.83
C GLY A 86 -0.12 -12.05 -21.14
N PRO A 87 -1.23 -12.04 -21.91
CA PRO A 87 -2.56 -12.26 -21.36
C PRO A 87 -2.71 -13.67 -20.78
N GLN A 88 -3.65 -13.85 -19.85
CA GLN A 88 -3.98 -15.14 -19.25
C GLN A 88 -2.79 -15.87 -18.61
N GLY A 89 -1.80 -15.13 -18.07
CA GLY A 89 -0.62 -15.72 -17.43
C GLY A 89 0.43 -16.27 -18.42
N THR A 90 0.34 -15.91 -19.71
CA THR A 90 1.36 -16.27 -20.70
C THR A 90 2.54 -15.29 -20.67
N GLY A 91 3.66 -15.67 -21.30
CA GLY A 91 4.87 -14.84 -21.33
C GLY A 91 5.70 -14.96 -20.05
N SER A 92 6.46 -13.91 -19.74
CA SER A 92 7.33 -13.88 -18.56
C SER A 92 6.56 -13.40 -17.33
N LEU A 93 6.73 -14.10 -16.21
CA LEU A 93 6.35 -13.61 -14.88
C LEU A 93 7.32 -12.48 -14.49
N ILE A 94 6.77 -11.30 -14.24
CA ILE A 94 7.51 -10.11 -13.82
C ILE A 94 7.56 -10.01 -12.30
N MET A 95 6.44 -10.32 -11.64
CA MET A 95 6.33 -10.28 -10.20
C MET A 95 5.22 -11.19 -9.71
N GLU A 96 5.45 -11.82 -8.57
CA GLU A 96 4.45 -12.53 -7.78
C GLU A 96 4.33 -11.85 -6.42
N ILE A 97 3.10 -11.58 -5.98
CA ILE A 97 2.78 -10.84 -4.76
C ILE A 97 1.81 -11.68 -3.93
N GLU A 98 2.18 -11.96 -2.70
CA GLU A 98 1.33 -12.70 -1.76
C GLU A 98 0.26 -11.77 -1.19
N VAL A 99 -0.98 -12.26 -1.09
CA VAL A 99 -2.08 -11.55 -0.44
C VAL A 99 -2.03 -11.83 1.06
N ASP A 100 -1.93 -10.76 1.83
CA ASP A 100 -1.77 -10.79 3.27
C ASP A 100 -3.03 -11.21 4.04
N GLY A 101 -2.93 -11.28 5.36
CA GLY A 101 -4.00 -11.72 6.27
C GLY A 101 -5.23 -10.83 6.30
N HIS A 102 -5.15 -9.59 5.79
CA HIS A 102 -6.29 -8.70 5.62
C HIS A 102 -6.89 -8.75 4.20
N GLY A 103 -6.32 -9.56 3.33
CA GLY A 103 -6.73 -9.66 1.92
C GLY A 103 -6.13 -8.56 1.04
N ASN A 104 -5.12 -7.84 1.53
CA ASN A 104 -4.42 -6.83 0.73
C ASN A 104 -3.16 -7.42 0.11
N PHE A 105 -2.75 -6.86 -1.03
CA PHE A 105 -1.44 -7.10 -1.62
C PHE A 105 -0.81 -5.77 -1.97
N TYR A 106 0.51 -5.68 -1.85
CA TYR A 106 1.27 -4.49 -2.21
C TYR A 106 2.74 -4.80 -2.41
N THR A 107 3.42 -3.98 -3.20
CA THR A 107 4.87 -3.99 -3.35
C THR A 107 5.38 -2.57 -3.60
N ALA A 108 6.51 -2.23 -2.98
CA ALA A 108 7.30 -1.03 -3.27
C ALA A 108 8.42 -1.28 -4.29
N GLU A 109 8.59 -2.52 -4.76
CA GLU A 109 9.59 -2.84 -5.77
C GLU A 109 9.29 -2.14 -7.09
N SER A 110 10.33 -1.73 -7.81
CA SER A 110 10.17 -1.03 -9.08
C SER A 110 9.61 -1.98 -10.14
N ILE A 111 8.46 -1.61 -10.72
CA ILE A 111 7.82 -2.35 -11.82
C ILE A 111 7.81 -1.49 -13.08
N ASN A 112 8.45 -1.99 -14.13
CA ASN A 112 8.36 -1.39 -15.46
C ASN A 112 7.15 -1.96 -16.19
N PHE A 113 6.09 -1.15 -16.30
CA PHE A 113 4.89 -1.54 -17.06
C PHE A 113 5.10 -1.56 -18.58
N GLY A 114 6.12 -0.86 -19.11
CA GLY A 114 6.44 -0.85 -20.54
C GLY A 114 5.23 -0.61 -21.44
N ASN A 115 4.98 -1.53 -22.37
CA ASN A 115 3.81 -1.54 -23.28
C ASN A 115 2.53 -2.14 -22.64
N GLY A 116 2.51 -2.25 -21.32
CA GLY A 116 1.48 -2.82 -20.47
C GLY A 116 1.76 -4.26 -20.04
N LEU A 117 1.36 -4.59 -18.81
CA LEU A 117 1.41 -5.95 -18.22
C LEU A 117 -0.01 -6.52 -18.07
N TYR A 118 -0.12 -7.79 -17.71
CA TYR A 118 -1.39 -8.45 -17.42
C TYR A 118 -1.37 -9.02 -16.01
N SER A 119 -2.45 -8.85 -15.25
CA SER A 119 -2.58 -9.47 -13.94
C SER A 119 -3.33 -10.80 -14.00
N LEU A 120 -2.92 -11.68 -13.10
CA LEU A 120 -3.56 -12.93 -12.75
C LEU A 120 -3.70 -12.95 -11.24
N VAL A 121 -4.84 -13.43 -10.73
CA VAL A 121 -5.02 -13.70 -9.31
C VAL A 121 -5.39 -15.17 -9.14
N GLU A 122 -4.64 -15.86 -8.30
CA GLU A 122 -4.84 -17.27 -7.96
C GLU A 122 -5.34 -17.37 -6.53
N GLY A 123 -6.53 -17.95 -6.35
CA GLY A 123 -7.03 -18.38 -5.05
C GLY A 123 -7.07 -19.90 -4.96
N SER A 124 -7.55 -20.44 -3.83
CA SER A 124 -7.49 -21.90 -3.59
C SER A 124 -8.35 -22.74 -4.54
N LEU A 125 -9.37 -22.15 -5.18
CA LEU A 125 -10.34 -22.86 -6.03
C LEU A 125 -10.39 -22.34 -7.46
N VAL A 126 -10.04 -21.07 -7.67
CA VAL A 126 -10.21 -20.39 -8.95
C VAL A 126 -9.04 -19.46 -9.22
N THR A 127 -8.66 -19.40 -10.50
CA THR A 127 -7.73 -18.39 -11.02
C THR A 127 -8.53 -17.43 -11.90
N LYS A 128 -8.26 -16.13 -11.78
CA LYS A 128 -8.84 -15.10 -12.62
C LYS A 128 -7.77 -14.31 -13.34
N HIS A 129 -8.11 -13.85 -14.53
CA HIS A 129 -7.21 -13.09 -15.38
C HIS A 129 -7.83 -11.75 -15.74
N MET A 130 -7.00 -10.72 -15.77
CA MET A 130 -7.35 -9.44 -16.36
C MET A 130 -7.03 -9.49 -17.86
N ASN A 131 -8.04 -9.28 -18.70
CA ASN A 131 -7.88 -9.31 -20.16
C ASN A 131 -7.29 -8.00 -20.72
N SER A 132 -7.44 -6.91 -19.99
CA SER A 132 -6.88 -5.60 -20.34
C SER A 132 -5.46 -5.44 -19.79
N LYS A 133 -4.63 -4.72 -20.53
CA LYS A 133 -3.29 -4.36 -20.07
C LYS A 133 -3.35 -3.35 -18.94
N LEU A 134 -2.47 -3.54 -17.96
CA LEU A 134 -2.16 -2.62 -16.89
C LEU A 134 -1.05 -1.66 -17.34
N SER A 135 -1.31 -0.36 -17.22
CA SER A 135 -0.29 0.69 -17.31
C SER A 135 0.07 1.27 -15.93
N THR A 136 -0.56 0.78 -14.87
CA THR A 136 -0.36 1.18 -13.47
C THR A 136 -0.75 0.02 -12.55
N GLY A 137 -0.18 -0.02 -11.34
CA GLY A 137 -0.51 -1.01 -10.32
C GLY A 137 -1.54 -0.57 -9.28
N GLN A 138 -2.25 0.55 -9.51
CA GLN A 138 -3.30 1.06 -8.62
C GLN A 138 -4.61 0.26 -8.77
N CYS A 139 -4.66 -1.00 -8.34
CA CYS A 139 -5.76 -1.90 -8.65
C CYS A 139 -7.12 -1.39 -8.13
N ASN A 140 -7.16 -0.86 -6.91
CA ASN A 140 -8.38 -0.31 -6.31
C ASN A 140 -8.80 1.08 -6.84
N SER A 141 -8.02 1.69 -7.74
CA SER A 141 -8.49 2.88 -8.49
C SER A 141 -9.62 2.55 -9.47
N CYS A 142 -9.71 1.28 -9.91
CA CYS A 142 -10.80 0.79 -10.76
C CYS A 142 -11.67 -0.23 -10.03
N HIS A 143 -11.05 -1.23 -9.40
CA HIS A 143 -11.77 -2.33 -8.75
C HIS A 143 -12.35 -1.92 -7.40
N GLY A 144 -13.69 -1.97 -7.30
CA GLY A 144 -14.46 -1.42 -6.18
C GLY A 144 -14.86 0.05 -6.36
N ALA A 145 -14.49 0.68 -7.47
CA ALA A 145 -14.85 2.07 -7.80
C ALA A 145 -15.75 2.15 -9.05
N SER A 146 -15.21 1.74 -10.21
CA SER A 146 -15.91 1.74 -11.50
C SER A 146 -16.04 0.34 -12.12
N THR A 147 -15.30 -0.62 -11.58
CA THR A 147 -15.30 -2.04 -11.95
C THR A 147 -15.54 -2.88 -10.69
N ASP A 148 -16.09 -4.08 -10.85
CA ASP A 148 -16.28 -5.04 -9.75
C ASP A 148 -15.00 -5.24 -8.94
N ARG A 149 -15.15 -5.51 -7.64
CA ARG A 149 -14.03 -5.92 -6.76
C ARG A 149 -13.33 -7.15 -7.30
N ILE A 150 -12.02 -7.24 -7.09
CA ILE A 150 -11.23 -8.42 -7.44
C ILE A 150 -11.57 -9.55 -6.47
N TRP A 151 -11.86 -10.76 -6.96
CA TRP A 151 -12.24 -11.87 -6.09
C TRP A 151 -11.79 -13.24 -6.63
N VAL A 152 -11.40 -14.18 -5.76
CA VAL A 152 -10.90 -15.52 -6.16
C VAL A 152 -11.22 -16.64 -5.16
N LYS A 153 -12.48 -16.78 -4.78
CA LYS A 153 -12.95 -17.93 -3.98
C LYS A 153 -14.35 -18.35 -4.38
#